data_AF-A0A7C1TM42-F1
#
_entry.id   AF-A0A7C1TM42-F1
#
_cell.length_a   1.000
_cell.length_b   1.000
_cell.length_c   1.000
_cell.angle_alpha   90.00
_cell.angle_beta   90.00
_cell.angle_gamma   90.00
#
_symmetry.space_group_name_H-M   'P 1'
#
loop_
_entity.id
_entity.type
_entity.pdbx_description
1 polymer ?
#
loop_
_entity_poly.entity_id
_entity_poly.type
_entity_poly.pdbx_seq_one_letter_code
_entity_poly.pdbx_strand_id
1 'polypeptide(L)'
;MTPTNPSPGRYPPGDFMIWIFIYAELLVFGILFLAYAFARSRHVALFNESQLHLNRTAGAVNTLVLITSSYFVVRAVAAIRADRVQACARWLLAAVAMAGIFVVVKLSEYAAASAHGITMSTNTFFMFYWSMTFFHFMHVLLGMVILLAVWWKARHGAYS
;
A
#
# COMPACT_ATOMS: atom_id res chain seq x y z
N MET A 1 26.45 -21.89 40.46
CA MET A 1 25.95 -20.77 39.62
C MET A 1 25.16 -21.37 38.48
N THR A 2 23.84 -21.35 38.57
CA THR A 2 22.93 -21.75 37.49
C THR A 2 22.95 -20.64 36.43
N PRO A 3 23.18 -20.95 35.14
CA PRO A 3 23.12 -19.94 34.09
C PRO A 3 21.67 -19.44 33.97
N THR A 4 21.50 -18.14 34.14
CA THR A 4 20.22 -17.45 33.93
C THR A 4 19.90 -17.47 32.45
N ASN A 5 18.83 -18.17 32.07
CA ASN A 5 18.29 -18.14 30.72
C ASN A 5 17.86 -16.68 30.41
N PRO A 6 18.40 -16.02 29.38
CA PRO A 6 17.96 -14.67 29.04
C PRO A 6 16.49 -14.72 28.63
N SER A 7 15.66 -13.90 29.29
CA SER A 7 14.26 -13.70 28.94
C SER A 7 14.12 -13.39 27.44
N PRO A 8 13.19 -14.02 26.70
CA PRO A 8 13.02 -13.77 25.28
C PRO A 8 12.66 -12.29 25.11
N GLY A 9 13.61 -11.52 24.57
CA GLY A 9 13.40 -10.12 24.26
C GLY A 9 12.16 -10.00 23.39
N ARG A 10 11.17 -9.23 23.87
CA ARG A 10 9.95 -8.88 23.13
C ARG A 10 10.32 -8.01 21.92
N TYR A 11 10.83 -8.64 20.87
CA TYR A 11 10.83 -8.04 19.56
C TYR A 11 9.37 -7.99 19.06
N PRO A 12 8.94 -6.88 18.43
CA PRO A 12 7.65 -6.88 17.75
C PRO A 12 7.62 -8.00 16.71
N PRO A 13 6.48 -8.68 16.50
CA PRO A 13 6.38 -9.76 15.53
C PRO A 13 6.74 -9.25 14.12
N GLY A 14 7.86 -9.73 13.58
CA GLY A 14 8.43 -9.31 12.30
C GLY A 14 9.96 -9.31 12.36
N ASP A 15 10.61 -9.69 11.27
CA ASP A 15 12.07 -9.62 11.17
C ASP A 15 12.56 -8.17 11.30
N PHE A 16 13.73 -7.95 11.92
CA PHE A 16 14.30 -6.61 12.10
C PHE A 16 14.46 -5.86 10.77
N MET A 17 14.75 -6.57 9.67
CA MET A 17 14.84 -6.01 8.32
C MET A 17 13.51 -5.43 7.84
N ILE A 18 12.37 -6.04 8.21
CA ILE A 18 11.04 -5.55 7.82
C ILE A 18 10.77 -4.18 8.45
N TRP A 19 11.17 -3.98 9.70
CA TRP A 19 11.01 -2.69 10.38
C TRP A 19 11.86 -1.60 9.74
N ILE A 20 13.12 -1.88 9.43
CA ILE A 20 13.98 -0.93 8.71
C ILE A 20 13.36 -0.54 7.37
N PHE A 21 12.87 -1.53 6.62
CA PHE A 21 12.22 -1.30 5.34
C PHE A 21 10.99 -0.39 5.47
N ILE A 22 10.09 -0.67 6.43
CA ILE A 22 8.91 0.17 6.71
C ILE A 22 9.31 1.62 7.04
N TYR A 23 10.32 1.82 7.90
CA TYR A 23 10.78 3.17 8.25
C TYR A 23 11.42 3.89 7.08
N ALA A 24 12.18 3.18 6.24
CA ALA A 24 12.79 3.75 5.04
C ALA A 24 11.72 4.24 4.06
N GLU A 25 10.69 3.43 3.79
CA GLU A 25 9.59 3.83 2.92
C GLU A 25 8.76 4.97 3.52
N LEU A 26 8.51 4.95 4.83
CA LEU A 26 7.84 6.04 5.55
C LEU A 26 8.61 7.36 5.40
N LEU A 27 9.95 7.33 5.49
CA LEU A 27 10.80 8.50 5.28
C LEU A 27 10.71 9.03 3.85
N VAL A 28 10.76 8.14 2.84
CA VAL A 28 10.64 8.53 1.42
C VAL A 28 9.31 9.22 1.17
N PHE A 29 8.19 8.64 1.61
CA PHE A 29 6.88 9.27 1.49
C PHE A 29 6.79 10.57 2.31
N GLY A 30 7.36 10.61 3.51
CA GLY A 30 7.38 11.78 4.37
C GLY A 30 8.06 12.98 3.71
N ILE A 31 9.22 12.77 3.10
CA ILE A 31 9.96 13.80 2.36
C ILE A 31 9.15 14.27 1.14
N LEU A 32 8.54 13.35 0.39
CA LEU A 32 7.69 13.70 -0.76
C LEU A 32 6.47 14.54 -0.35
N PHE A 33 5.80 14.20 0.76
CA PHE A 33 4.68 14.97 1.29
C PHE A 33 5.10 16.36 1.78
N LEU A 34 6.27 16.48 2.43
CA LEU A 34 6.81 17.78 2.83
C LEU A 34 7.12 18.67 1.62
N ALA A 35 7.73 18.10 0.57
CA ALA A 35 7.99 18.81 -0.68
C ALA A 35 6.68 19.27 -1.35
N TYR A 36 5.65 18.42 -1.39
CA TYR A 36 4.31 18.77 -1.87
C TYR A 36 3.68 19.90 -1.07
N ALA A 37 3.74 19.85 0.27
CA ALA A 37 3.18 20.87 1.15
C ALA A 37 3.87 22.23 0.95
N PHE A 38 5.21 22.22 0.82
CA PHE A 38 5.98 23.42 0.51
C PHE A 38 5.60 24.00 -0.86
N ALA A 39 5.54 23.18 -1.91
CA ALA A 39 5.13 23.63 -3.25
C ALA A 39 3.69 24.19 -3.25
N ARG A 40 2.77 23.55 -2.54
CA ARG A 40 1.39 24.03 -2.39
C ARG A 40 1.34 25.40 -1.72
N SER A 41 2.17 25.64 -0.70
CA SER A 41 2.20 26.93 0.00
C SER A 41 2.59 28.10 -0.91
N ARG A 42 3.36 27.83 -1.97
CA ARG A 42 3.80 28.82 -2.97
C ARG A 42 2.80 28.98 -4.13
N HIS A 43 1.97 27.98 -4.39
CA HIS A 43 1.05 27.95 -5.55
C HIS A 43 -0.37 27.51 -5.17
N VAL A 44 -0.95 28.09 -4.10
CA VAL A 44 -2.23 27.65 -3.53
C VAL A 44 -3.38 27.66 -4.56
N ALA A 45 -3.51 28.73 -5.35
CA ALA A 45 -4.59 28.87 -6.33
C ALA A 45 -4.53 27.76 -7.40
N LEU A 46 -3.34 27.52 -7.97
CA LEU A 46 -3.10 26.45 -8.95
C LEU A 46 -3.45 25.07 -8.40
N PHE A 47 -3.06 24.78 -7.15
CA PHE A 47 -3.35 23.49 -6.51
C PHE A 47 -4.85 23.33 -6.19
N ASN A 48 -5.55 24.42 -5.87
CA ASN A 48 -6.99 24.42 -5.62
C ASN A 48 -7.80 24.19 -6.90
N GLU A 49 -7.35 24.72 -8.03
CA GLU A 49 -7.97 24.45 -9.33
C GLU A 49 -7.64 23.03 -9.82
N SER A 50 -6.35 22.66 -9.81
CA SER A 50 -5.88 21.38 -10.38
C SER A 50 -6.49 20.15 -9.72
N GLN A 51 -6.76 20.19 -8.41
CA GLN A 51 -7.38 19.07 -7.69
C GLN A 51 -8.84 18.81 -8.09
N LEU A 52 -9.52 19.78 -8.71
CA LEU A 52 -10.90 19.63 -9.18
C LEU A 52 -10.98 18.73 -10.42
N HIS A 53 -9.88 18.61 -11.16
CA HIS A 53 -9.77 17.71 -12.31
C HIS A 53 -9.62 16.24 -11.90
N LEU A 54 -9.44 15.94 -10.61
CA LEU A 54 -9.32 14.59 -10.11
C LEU A 54 -10.69 14.00 -9.73
N ASN A 55 -10.88 12.71 -10.04
CA ASN A 55 -12.09 12.00 -9.69
C ASN A 55 -12.07 11.59 -8.21
N ARG A 56 -12.72 12.40 -7.37
CA ARG A 56 -12.82 12.14 -5.92
C ARG A 56 -13.53 10.83 -5.59
N THR A 57 -14.53 10.44 -6.41
CA THR A 57 -15.28 9.21 -6.21
C THR A 57 -14.40 7.99 -6.44
N ALA A 58 -13.60 7.99 -7.52
CA ALA A 58 -12.63 6.93 -7.78
C ALA A 58 -11.60 6.83 -6.65
N GLY A 59 -11.10 7.97 -6.16
CA GLY A 59 -10.24 8.02 -4.98
C GLY A 59 -10.87 7.40 -3.73
N ALA A 60 -12.11 7.76 -3.42
CA ALA A 60 -12.84 7.23 -2.26
C ALA A 60 -13.10 5.72 -2.36
N VAL A 61 -13.48 5.24 -3.55
CA VAL A 61 -13.65 3.80 -3.82
C VAL A 61 -12.33 3.07 -3.60
N ASN A 62 -11.21 3.58 -4.13
CA ASN A 62 -9.90 2.99 -3.93
C ASN A 62 -9.50 2.93 -2.45
N THR A 63 -9.76 3.97 -1.67
CA THR A 63 -9.52 3.96 -0.23
C THR A 63 -10.34 2.88 0.48
N LEU A 64 -11.64 2.77 0.17
CA LEU A 64 -12.50 1.75 0.77
C LEU A 64 -12.04 0.32 0.42
N VAL A 65 -11.66 0.10 -0.85
CA VAL A 65 -11.16 -1.17 -1.34
C VAL A 65 -9.88 -1.57 -0.61
N LEU A 66 -8.92 -0.66 -0.43
CA LEU A 66 -7.67 -0.95 0.26
C LEU A 66 -7.87 -1.19 1.76
N ILE A 67 -8.72 -0.42 2.44
CA ILE A 67 -9.07 -0.67 3.85
C ILE A 67 -9.70 -2.06 4.01
N THR A 68 -10.59 -2.43 3.09
CA THR A 68 -11.23 -3.75 3.06
C THR A 68 -10.19 -4.86 2.81
N SER A 69 -9.23 -4.62 1.91
CA SER A 69 -8.09 -5.53 1.69
C SER A 69 -7.28 -5.73 2.98
N SER A 70 -6.96 -4.66 3.70
CA SER A 70 -6.26 -4.73 5.00
C SER A 70 -7.03 -5.55 6.03
N TYR A 71 -8.37 -5.40 6.09
CA TYR A 71 -9.21 -6.22 6.95
C TYR A 71 -9.08 -7.71 6.61
N PHE A 72 -9.08 -8.09 5.33
CA PHE A 72 -8.88 -9.48 4.93
C PHE A 72 -7.50 -10.02 5.30
N VAL A 73 -6.43 -9.22 5.19
CA VAL A 73 -5.09 -9.61 5.66
C VAL A 73 -5.08 -9.87 7.17
N VAL A 74 -5.72 -9.01 7.98
CA VAL A 74 -5.85 -9.23 9.43
C VAL A 74 -6.59 -10.52 9.74
N ARG A 75 -7.68 -10.83 9.01
CA ARG A 75 -8.41 -12.09 9.15
C ARG A 75 -7.56 -13.30 8.74
N ALA A 76 -6.70 -13.17 7.73
CA ALA A 76 -5.75 -14.22 7.35
C ALA A 76 -4.74 -14.50 8.46
N VAL A 77 -4.17 -13.45 9.05
CA VAL A 77 -3.22 -13.56 10.18
C VAL A 77 -3.90 -14.18 11.41
N ALA A 78 -5.15 -13.84 11.69
CA ALA A 78 -5.91 -14.48 12.77
C ALA A 78 -6.17 -15.97 12.49
N ALA A 79 -6.47 -16.34 11.24
CA ALA A 79 -6.72 -17.71 10.85
C ALA A 79 -5.46 -18.59 10.95
N ILE A 80 -4.29 -18.10 10.51
CA ILE A 80 -3.04 -18.87 10.59
C ILE A 80 -2.58 -19.04 12.04
N ARG A 81 -2.82 -18.06 12.92
CA ARG A 81 -2.56 -18.19 14.37
C ARG A 81 -3.44 -19.25 15.06
N ALA A 82 -4.60 -19.56 14.48
CA ALA A 82 -5.50 -20.61 14.93
C ALA A 82 -5.30 -21.94 14.18
N ASP A 83 -4.16 -22.09 13.47
CA ASP A 83 -3.79 -23.26 12.68
C ASP A 83 -4.77 -23.59 11.51
N ARG A 84 -5.57 -22.61 11.08
CA ARG A 84 -6.56 -22.76 10.00
C ARG A 84 -5.99 -22.31 8.66
N VAL A 85 -5.05 -23.09 8.11
CA VAL A 85 -4.34 -22.77 6.86
C VAL A 85 -5.28 -22.51 5.68
N GLN A 86 -6.33 -23.32 5.50
CA GLN A 86 -7.30 -23.14 4.41
C GLN A 86 -8.10 -21.83 4.54
N ALA A 87 -8.41 -21.40 5.76
CA ALA A 87 -9.08 -20.12 5.99
C ALA A 87 -8.11 -18.95 5.72
N CYS A 88 -6.85 -19.06 6.16
CA CYS A 88 -5.80 -18.09 5.85
C CYS A 88 -5.65 -17.89 4.34
N ALA A 89 -5.51 -18.97 3.57
CA ALA A 89 -5.36 -18.91 2.12
C ALA A 89 -6.56 -18.22 1.42
N ARG A 90 -7.79 -18.47 1.87
CA ARG A 90 -8.98 -17.80 1.32
C ARG A 90 -8.99 -16.30 1.61
N TRP A 91 -8.63 -15.90 2.84
CA TRP A 91 -8.55 -14.49 3.21
C TRP A 91 -7.44 -13.74 2.48
N LEU A 92 -6.27 -14.36 2.29
CA LEU A 92 -5.18 -13.77 1.48
C LEU A 92 -5.61 -13.57 0.03
N LEU A 93 -6.30 -14.54 -0.58
CA LEU A 93 -6.80 -14.41 -1.95
C LEU A 93 -7.85 -13.29 -2.05
N ALA A 94 -8.74 -13.18 -1.07
CA ALA A 94 -9.69 -12.07 -1.00
C ALA A 94 -8.99 -10.70 -0.89
N ALA A 95 -7.92 -10.61 -0.09
CA ALA A 95 -7.11 -9.38 0.02
C ALA A 95 -6.46 -9.01 -1.34
N VAL A 96 -5.87 -9.99 -2.03
CA VAL A 96 -5.28 -9.79 -3.37
C VAL A 96 -6.33 -9.39 -4.40
N ALA A 97 -7.53 -9.98 -4.35
CA ALA A 97 -8.62 -9.60 -5.24
C ALA A 97 -9.03 -8.12 -5.06
N MET A 98 -9.13 -7.65 -3.81
CA MET A 98 -9.38 -6.23 -3.53
C MET A 98 -8.24 -5.33 -4.05
N ALA A 99 -6.99 -5.72 -3.85
CA ALA A 99 -5.86 -4.97 -4.41
C ALA A 99 -5.89 -4.95 -5.95
N GLY A 100 -6.39 -6.01 -6.60
CA GLY A 100 -6.64 -6.03 -8.05
C GLY A 100 -7.69 -5.02 -8.50
N ILE A 101 -8.77 -4.82 -7.73
CA ILE A 101 -9.77 -3.77 -8.01
C ILE A 101 -9.10 -2.39 -7.95
N PHE A 102 -8.28 -2.13 -6.94
CA PHE A 102 -7.51 -0.88 -6.84
C PHE A 102 -6.66 -0.65 -8.09
N VAL A 103 -5.95 -1.68 -8.57
CA VAL A 103 -5.12 -1.59 -9.78
C VAL A 103 -5.95 -1.20 -11.00
N VAL A 104 -7.08 -1.87 -11.22
CA VAL A 104 -7.96 -1.58 -12.37
C VAL A 104 -8.49 -0.15 -12.33
N VAL A 105 -9.01 0.30 -11.17
CA VAL A 105 -9.51 1.67 -11.01
C VAL A 105 -8.39 2.67 -11.24
N LYS A 106 -7.20 2.46 -10.65
CA LYS A 106 -6.08 3.41 -10.79
C LYS A 106 -5.56 3.50 -12.23
N LEU A 107 -5.48 2.38 -12.94
CA LEU A 107 -5.12 2.37 -14.35
C LEU A 107 -6.16 3.10 -15.20
N SER A 108 -7.45 2.95 -14.90
CA SER A 108 -8.51 3.70 -15.58
C SER A 108 -8.40 5.21 -15.35
N GLU A 109 -8.02 5.65 -14.15
CA GLU A 109 -7.75 7.07 -13.87
C GLU A 109 -6.54 7.58 -14.65
N TYR A 110 -5.47 6.80 -14.75
CA TYR A 110 -4.28 7.17 -15.52
C TYR A 110 -4.56 7.23 -17.02
N ALA A 111 -5.36 6.31 -17.54
CA ALA A 111 -5.80 6.33 -18.94
C ALA A 111 -6.66 7.57 -19.22
N ALA A 112 -7.61 7.88 -18.34
CA ALA A 112 -8.45 9.07 -18.47
C ALA A 112 -7.62 10.36 -18.38
N ALA A 113 -6.71 10.47 -17.42
CA ALA A 113 -5.84 11.64 -17.29
C ALA A 113 -4.95 11.84 -18.53
N SER A 114 -4.38 10.75 -19.06
CA SER A 114 -3.59 10.78 -20.30
C SER A 114 -4.43 11.20 -21.50
N ALA A 115 -5.67 10.73 -21.61
CA ALA A 115 -6.59 11.12 -22.69
C ALA A 115 -6.96 12.61 -22.65
N HIS A 116 -6.97 13.22 -21.47
CA HIS A 116 -7.14 14.67 -21.28
C HIS A 116 -5.84 15.47 -21.44
N GLY A 117 -4.73 14.85 -21.85
CA GLY A 117 -3.43 15.51 -22.03
C GLY A 117 -2.75 15.92 -20.71
N ILE A 118 -3.24 15.41 -19.57
CA ILE A 118 -2.67 15.69 -18.25
C ILE A 118 -1.48 14.76 -18.05
N THR A 119 -0.29 15.33 -18.07
CA THR A 119 0.98 14.64 -17.88
C THR A 119 1.71 15.16 -16.66
N MET A 120 2.84 14.53 -16.32
CA MET A 120 3.72 14.99 -15.24
C MET A 120 4.27 16.41 -15.47
N SER A 121 4.36 16.84 -16.74
CA SER A 121 4.86 18.16 -17.14
C SER A 121 3.78 19.24 -17.19
N THR A 122 2.50 18.92 -16.97
CA THR A 122 1.39 19.88 -17.11
C THR A 122 1.50 21.02 -16.10
N ASN A 123 1.72 20.71 -14.83
CA ASN A 123 2.00 21.70 -13.79
C ASN A 123 2.63 21.04 -12.56
N THR A 124 3.08 21.85 -11.59
CA THR A 124 3.70 21.36 -10.35
C THR A 124 2.78 20.44 -9.54
N PHE A 125 1.47 20.67 -9.54
CA PHE A 125 0.51 19.80 -8.85
C PHE A 125 0.47 18.41 -9.49
N PHE A 126 0.33 18.33 -10.83
CA PHE A 126 0.29 17.07 -11.55
C PHE A 126 1.63 16.34 -11.49
N MET A 127 2.75 17.05 -11.51
CA MET A 127 4.07 16.45 -11.28
C MET A 127 4.10 15.67 -9.96
N PHE A 128 3.68 16.31 -8.87
CA PHE A 128 3.62 15.71 -7.54
C PHE A 128 2.56 14.59 -7.46
N TYR A 129 1.38 14.81 -8.02
CA TYR A 129 0.31 13.81 -8.08
C TYR A 129 0.80 12.54 -8.75
N TRP A 130 1.28 12.62 -10.00
CA TRP A 130 1.77 11.47 -10.76
C TRP A 130 2.93 10.78 -10.05
N SER A 131 3.92 11.51 -9.54
CA SER A 131 5.08 10.93 -8.83
C SER A 131 4.65 10.14 -7.59
N MET A 132 3.86 10.77 -6.71
CA MET A 132 3.45 10.16 -5.45
C MET A 132 2.51 8.97 -5.67
N THR A 133 1.52 9.12 -6.56
CA THR A 133 0.58 8.03 -6.84
C THR A 133 1.24 6.89 -7.60
N PHE A 134 2.20 7.16 -8.49
CA PHE A 134 2.96 6.13 -9.19
C PHE A 134 3.81 5.32 -8.23
N PHE A 135 4.56 5.99 -7.34
CA PHE A 135 5.36 5.30 -6.34
C PHE A 135 4.49 4.45 -5.40
N HIS A 136 3.35 4.99 -4.94
CA HIS A 136 2.38 4.25 -4.14
C HIS A 136 1.78 3.05 -4.90
N PHE A 137 1.43 3.23 -6.17
CA PHE A 137 0.90 2.17 -7.01
C PHE A 137 1.90 1.01 -7.16
N MET A 138 3.17 1.32 -7.42
CA MET A 138 4.23 0.32 -7.49
C MET A 138 4.41 -0.41 -6.16
N HIS A 139 4.34 0.30 -5.03
CA HIS A 139 4.41 -0.31 -3.70
C HIS A 139 3.24 -1.28 -3.46
N VAL A 140 2.01 -0.93 -3.87
CA VAL A 140 0.86 -1.85 -3.78
C VAL A 140 1.05 -3.10 -4.65
N LEU A 141 1.59 -2.95 -5.87
CA LEU A 141 1.91 -4.10 -6.74
C LEU A 141 2.94 -5.02 -6.09
N LEU A 142 3.99 -4.48 -5.49
CA LEU A 142 4.98 -5.27 -4.74
C LEU A 142 4.30 -6.01 -3.58
N GLY A 143 3.43 -5.33 -2.83
CA GLY A 143 2.64 -5.95 -1.76
C GLY A 143 1.77 -7.11 -2.26
N MET A 144 1.13 -6.98 -3.43
CA MET A 144 0.35 -8.05 -4.05
C MET A 144 1.22 -9.27 -4.37
N VAL A 145 2.42 -9.07 -4.94
CA VAL A 145 3.36 -10.15 -5.23
C VAL A 145 3.77 -10.88 -3.95
N ILE A 146 4.07 -10.14 -2.88
CA ILE A 146 4.42 -10.72 -1.58
C ILE A 146 3.25 -11.53 -1.01
N LEU A 147 2.01 -10.99 -1.04
CA LEU A 147 0.83 -11.71 -0.56
C LEU A 147 0.55 -12.98 -1.36
N LEU A 148 0.75 -12.97 -2.68
CA LEU A 148 0.65 -14.16 -3.52
C LEU A 148 1.72 -15.21 -3.19
N ALA A 149 2.96 -14.78 -2.94
CA ALA A 149 4.03 -15.68 -2.51
C ALA A 149 3.73 -16.31 -1.15
N VAL A 150 3.22 -15.52 -0.19
CA VAL A 150 2.78 -16.01 1.13
C VAL A 150 1.60 -16.98 1.00
N TRP A 151 0.62 -16.66 0.15
CA TRP A 151 -0.51 -17.54 -0.15
C TRP A 151 -0.03 -18.89 -0.73
N TRP A 152 0.90 -18.86 -1.67
CA TRP A 152 1.46 -20.06 -2.29
C TRP A 152 2.19 -20.91 -1.24
N LYS A 153 3.02 -20.28 -0.41
CA LYS A 153 3.74 -20.93 0.69
C LYS A 153 2.80 -21.52 1.76
N ALA A 154 1.72 -20.82 2.12
CA ALA A 154 0.70 -21.32 3.03
C ALA A 154 0.02 -22.59 2.52
N ARG A 155 -0.22 -22.69 1.21
CA ARG A 155 -0.83 -23.87 0.58
C ARG A 155 0.10 -25.08 0.53
N HIS A 156 1.41 -24.89 0.54
CA HIS A 156 2.42 -25.95 0.42
C HIS A 156 2.91 -26.47 1.79
N GLY A 157 2.23 -26.15 2.89
CA GLY A 157 2.50 -26.73 4.21
C GLY A 157 3.74 -26.20 4.93
N ALA A 158 4.31 -25.08 4.50
CA ALA A 158 5.48 -24.48 5.15
C ALA A 158 5.15 -23.70 6.45
N TYR A 159 3.88 -23.69 6.85
CA TYR A 159 3.40 -23.20 8.13
C TYR A 159 2.55 -24.32 8.74
N SER A 160 3.23 -25.28 9.38
CA SER A 160 2.69 -26.34 10.23
C SER A 160 3.25 -26.17 11.64
#